data_AF-A0AAD7GCB2-F1
#
_entry.id   AF-A0AAD7GCB2-F1
#
_cell.length_a   1.000
_cell.length_b   1.000
_cell.length_c   1.000
_cell.angle_alpha   90.00
_cell.angle_beta   90.00
_cell.angle_gamma   90.00
#
_symmetry.space_group_name_H-M   'P 1'
#
loop_
_entity.id
_entity.type
_entity.pdbx_description
1 polymer ?
#
loop_
_entity_poly.entity_id
_entity_poly.type
_entity_poly.pdbx_seq_one_letter_code
_entity_poly.pdbx_strand_id
1 'polypeptide(L)'
;FSLVVSDTTKNVKKCRALICAKFPWILNCPDPCHQLNLLAKDLVMVIVNGLTNYFSHSNYGKHHLKDAMKDAKDRRGIEIGGATRFSTFAAHASSVLRCLPFMEQCFTSGKIPFDTKGTKHLRKYITAGSDENSSFRTQLSQIGCLLNPIARALKTLEGQQVTCSDVLFFHIFLT
;
A
#
# COMPACT_ATOMS: atom_id res chain seq x y z
N PHE A 1 12.63 -14.92 29.97
CA PHE A 1 12.35 -13.54 29.54
C PHE A 1 10.87 -13.45 29.18
N SER A 2 10.21 -12.36 29.56
CA SER A 2 8.79 -12.11 29.26
C SER A 2 8.66 -10.81 28.47
N LEU A 3 7.79 -10.80 27.46
CA LEU A 3 7.53 -9.63 26.62
C LEU A 3 6.06 -9.28 26.64
N VAL A 4 5.75 -7.99 26.54
CA VAL A 4 4.42 -7.50 26.24
C VAL A 4 4.43 -6.93 24.82
N VAL A 5 3.64 -7.51 23.92
CA VAL A 5 3.55 -7.14 22.50
C VAL A 5 2.13 -6.66 22.20
N SER A 6 2.00 -5.50 21.59
CA SER A 6 0.71 -5.01 21.09
C SER A 6 0.87 -3.83 20.12
N ASP A 7 -0.22 -3.46 19.43
CA ASP A 7 -0.24 -2.35 18.46
C ASP A 7 0.23 -1.01 19.07
N THR A 8 0.52 -0.01 18.23
CA THR A 8 1.01 1.29 18.71
C THR A 8 -0.08 2.33 18.93
N THR A 9 -1.33 1.90 19.07
CA THR A 9 -2.44 2.80 19.37
C THR A 9 -2.24 3.43 20.75
N LYS A 10 -2.58 4.72 20.91
CA LYS A 10 -2.21 5.54 22.10
C LYS A 10 -2.52 4.86 23.45
N ASN A 11 -3.71 4.27 23.58
CA ASN A 11 -4.16 3.62 24.81
C ASN A 11 -3.35 2.35 25.10
N VAL A 12 -3.05 1.59 24.06
CA VAL A 12 -2.35 0.32 24.16
C VAL A 12 -0.87 0.55 24.48
N LYS A 13 -0.25 1.56 23.87
CA LYS A 13 1.11 2.01 24.20
C LYS A 13 1.21 2.43 25.67
N LYS A 14 0.22 3.17 26.19
CA LYS A 14 0.16 3.55 27.61
C LYS A 14 0.00 2.32 28.51
N CYS A 15 -0.83 1.36 28.11
CA CYS A 15 -1.04 0.13 28.86
C CYS A 15 0.25 -0.71 28.95
N ARG A 16 0.99 -0.89 27.85
CA ARG A 16 2.31 -1.55 27.89
C ARG A 16 3.30 -0.84 28.81
N ALA A 17 3.34 0.49 28.74
CA ALA A 17 4.22 1.28 29.61
C ALA A 17 3.88 1.08 31.10
N LEU A 18 2.59 1.02 31.45
CA LEU A 18 2.14 0.74 32.82
C LEU A 18 2.50 -0.69 33.26
N ILE A 19 2.40 -1.68 32.35
CA ILE A 19 2.79 -3.07 32.64
C ILE A 19 4.29 -3.17 32.91
N CYS A 20 5.13 -2.56 32.07
CA CYS A 20 6.59 -2.56 32.26
C CYS A 20 7.01 -1.76 33.50
N ALA A 21 6.27 -0.69 33.85
CA ALA A 21 6.49 0.03 35.11
C ALA A 21 6.16 -0.84 36.33
N LYS A 22 5.11 -1.67 36.24
CA LYS A 22 4.70 -2.60 37.30
C LYS A 22 5.60 -3.84 37.39
N PHE A 23 6.15 -4.29 36.26
CA PHE A 23 6.98 -5.48 36.14
C PHE A 23 8.22 -5.18 35.30
N PRO A 24 9.31 -4.66 35.91
CA PRO A 24 10.50 -4.18 35.18
C PRO A 24 11.23 -5.24 34.34
N TRP A 25 11.03 -6.52 34.64
CA TRP A 25 11.59 -7.65 33.89
C TRP A 25 10.79 -7.99 32.62
N ILE A 26 9.64 -7.34 32.38
CA ILE A 26 8.86 -7.47 31.16
C ILE A 26 9.33 -6.42 30.15
N LEU A 27 9.76 -6.88 28.97
CA LEU A 27 10.21 -5.98 27.90
C LEU A 27 9.01 -5.41 27.14
N ASN A 28 9.06 -4.10 26.89
CA ASN A 28 8.06 -3.38 26.09
C ASN A 28 8.39 -3.53 24.59
N CYS A 29 7.60 -4.32 23.86
CA CYS A 29 7.80 -4.52 22.43
C CYS A 29 6.58 -3.98 21.66
N PRO A 30 6.72 -2.96 20.80
CA PRO A 30 5.67 -2.60 19.86
C PRO A 30 5.48 -3.73 18.85
N ASP A 31 4.23 -4.00 18.46
CA ASP A 31 3.93 -5.01 17.44
C ASP A 31 4.67 -4.69 16.11
N PRO A 32 5.65 -5.52 15.72
CA PRO A 32 6.44 -5.28 14.51
C PRO A 32 5.59 -5.39 13.25
N CYS A 33 4.54 -6.22 13.28
CA CYS A 33 3.58 -6.28 12.19
C CYS A 33 2.94 -4.88 12.04
N HIS A 34 2.25 -4.38 13.06
CA HIS A 34 1.61 -3.05 12.97
C HIS A 34 2.57 -1.93 12.51
N GLN A 35 3.83 -1.93 12.95
CA GLN A 35 4.84 -0.94 12.52
C GLN A 35 5.16 -1.04 11.02
N LEU A 36 5.36 -2.26 10.51
CA LEU A 36 5.56 -2.49 9.08
C LEU A 36 4.32 -2.05 8.26
N ASN A 37 3.12 -2.07 8.84
CA ASN A 37 1.88 -1.71 8.14
C ASN A 37 1.81 -0.21 7.91
N LEU A 38 2.21 0.55 8.93
CA LEU A 38 2.27 2.00 8.86
C LEU A 38 3.31 2.44 7.82
N LEU A 39 4.49 1.82 7.80
CA LEU A 39 5.53 2.09 6.81
C LEU A 39 5.03 1.82 5.37
N ALA A 40 4.42 0.65 5.14
CA ALA A 40 3.87 0.30 3.83
C ALA A 40 2.76 1.26 3.38
N LYS A 41 1.87 1.65 4.31
CA LYS A 41 0.80 2.61 4.06
C LYS A 41 1.34 3.97 3.62
N ASP A 42 2.33 4.50 4.33
CA ASP A 42 2.88 5.83 4.03
C ASP A 42 3.58 5.86 2.66
N LEU A 43 4.31 4.79 2.31
CA LEU A 43 4.94 4.66 1.00
C LEU A 43 3.94 4.58 -0.16
N VAL A 44 2.86 3.80 -0.01
CA VAL A 44 1.85 3.65 -1.07
C VAL A 44 0.95 4.88 -1.18
N MET A 45 0.51 5.46 -0.06
CA MET A 45 -0.47 6.55 -0.05
C MET A 45 0.04 7.84 -0.67
N VAL A 46 1.33 8.18 -0.54
CA VAL A 46 1.91 9.41 -1.12
C VAL A 46 1.85 9.39 -2.66
N ILE A 47 2.05 8.22 -3.27
CA ILE A 47 2.23 8.09 -4.72
C ILE A 47 0.90 7.73 -5.41
N VAL A 48 0.03 6.94 -4.76
CA VAL A 48 -1.08 6.24 -5.44
C VAL A 48 -2.46 6.90 -5.23
N ASN A 49 -2.61 7.72 -4.18
CA ASN A 49 -3.93 8.23 -3.77
C ASN A 49 -4.59 9.16 -4.80
N GLY A 50 -3.83 9.99 -5.50
CA GLY A 50 -4.39 10.94 -6.47
C GLY A 50 -5.12 10.24 -7.63
N LEU A 51 -4.46 9.25 -8.25
CA LEU A 51 -5.03 8.46 -9.35
C LEU A 51 -6.15 7.56 -8.87
N THR A 52 -5.96 6.90 -7.73
CA THR A 52 -6.98 6.03 -7.13
C THR A 52 -8.25 6.82 -6.83
N ASN A 53 -8.12 8.01 -6.25
CA ASN A 53 -9.29 8.81 -5.90
C ASN A 53 -10.11 9.17 -7.13
N TYR A 54 -9.45 9.59 -8.21
CA TYR A 54 -10.15 9.94 -9.45
C TYR A 54 -10.84 8.72 -10.07
N PHE A 55 -10.11 7.65 -10.33
CA PHE A 55 -10.63 6.48 -11.05
C PHE A 55 -11.49 5.55 -10.19
N SER A 56 -11.47 5.70 -8.85
CA SER A 56 -12.26 4.90 -7.92
C SER A 56 -13.44 5.64 -7.30
N HIS A 57 -13.48 6.97 -7.30
CA HIS A 57 -14.67 7.71 -6.80
C HIS A 57 -15.46 8.41 -7.90
N SER A 58 -14.84 8.81 -9.02
CA SER A 58 -15.58 9.41 -10.12
C SER A 58 -16.35 8.35 -10.91
N ASN A 59 -17.67 8.51 -11.01
CA ASN A 59 -18.49 7.68 -11.92
C ASN A 59 -17.99 7.77 -13.36
N TYR A 60 -17.54 8.96 -13.78
CA TYR A 60 -16.98 9.21 -15.11
C TYR A 60 -15.66 8.45 -15.32
N GLY A 61 -14.73 8.56 -14.36
CA GLY A 61 -13.44 7.85 -14.42
C GLY A 61 -13.61 6.33 -14.40
N LYS A 62 -14.49 5.81 -13.55
CA LYS A 62 -14.82 4.38 -13.48
C LYS A 62 -15.38 3.84 -14.79
N HIS A 63 -16.33 4.55 -15.38
CA HIS A 63 -16.98 4.11 -16.62
C HIS A 63 -15.97 4.01 -17.76
N HIS A 64 -15.19 5.07 -17.97
CA HIS A 64 -14.19 5.09 -19.04
C HIS A 64 -13.06 4.09 -18.82
N LEU A 65 -12.64 3.86 -17.58
CA LEU A 65 -11.66 2.82 -17.28
C LEU A 65 -12.22 1.42 -17.58
N LYS A 66 -13.46 1.14 -17.19
CA LYS A 66 -14.12 -0.14 -17.51
C LYS A 66 -14.29 -0.34 -19.00
N ASP A 67 -14.64 0.71 -19.73
CA ASP A 67 -14.76 0.66 -21.20
C ASP A 67 -13.42 0.37 -21.87
N ALA A 68 -12.34 1.02 -21.45
CA ALA A 68 -10.99 0.77 -21.97
C ALA A 68 -10.50 -0.66 -21.66
N MET A 69 -10.99 -1.26 -20.57
CA MET A 69 -10.64 -2.62 -20.15
C MET A 69 -11.53 -3.72 -20.74
N LYS A 70 -12.57 -3.41 -21.52
CA LYS A 70 -13.50 -4.42 -22.06
C LYS A 70 -12.80 -5.50 -22.88
N ASP A 71 -11.82 -5.10 -23.69
CA ASP A 71 -11.10 -6.01 -24.60
C ASP A 71 -9.82 -6.60 -23.98
N ALA A 72 -9.50 -6.22 -22.74
CA ALA A 72 -8.33 -6.72 -22.03
C ALA A 72 -8.54 -8.15 -21.52
N LYS A 73 -7.46 -8.95 -21.54
CA LYS A 73 -7.43 -10.29 -20.92
C LYS A 73 -7.62 -10.22 -19.39
N ASP A 74 -7.14 -9.15 -18.75
CA ASP A 74 -7.33 -8.89 -17.31
C ASP A 74 -8.26 -7.69 -17.10
N ARG A 75 -9.48 -7.96 -16.65
CA ARG A 75 -10.55 -6.96 -16.44
C ARG A 75 -10.65 -6.45 -15.00
N ARG A 76 -9.70 -6.82 -14.14
CA ARG A 76 -9.72 -6.42 -12.72
C ARG A 76 -9.34 -4.95 -12.58
N GLY A 77 -10.27 -4.15 -12.08
CA GLY A 77 -10.06 -2.71 -11.85
C GLY A 77 -9.10 -2.38 -10.71
N ILE A 78 -9.13 -1.13 -10.25
CA ILE A 78 -8.33 -0.70 -9.10
C ILE A 78 -8.87 -1.36 -7.84
N GLU A 79 -7.97 -2.00 -7.09
CA GLU A 79 -8.26 -2.65 -5.82
C GLU A 79 -7.79 -1.70 -4.71
N ILE A 80 -8.71 -1.15 -3.94
CA ILE A 80 -8.36 -0.18 -2.88
C ILE A 80 -7.79 -0.96 -1.69
N GLY A 81 -6.63 -0.50 -1.20
CA GLY A 81 -6.04 -1.02 0.02
C GLY A 81 -6.93 -0.78 1.24
N GLY A 82 -7.23 -1.82 2.00
CA GLY A 82 -7.93 -1.72 3.28
C GLY A 82 -6.95 -1.44 4.42
N ALA A 83 -7.34 -0.62 5.40
CA ALA A 83 -6.47 -0.22 6.52
C ALA A 83 -5.91 -1.39 7.37
N THR A 84 -6.47 -2.59 7.21
CA THR A 84 -6.31 -3.71 8.14
C THR A 84 -5.37 -4.83 7.67
N ARG A 85 -4.96 -4.91 6.40
CA ARG A 85 -4.05 -5.99 5.93
C ARG A 85 -3.06 -5.49 4.88
N PHE A 86 -1.77 -5.62 5.16
CA PHE A 86 -0.62 -5.21 4.33
C PHE A 86 -0.65 -5.69 2.89
N SER A 87 -1.16 -6.90 2.67
CA SER A 87 -1.35 -7.46 1.33
C SER A 87 -2.21 -6.55 0.45
N THR A 88 -3.08 -5.75 1.06
CA THR A 88 -3.96 -4.84 0.33
C THR A 88 -3.24 -3.61 -0.20
N PHE A 89 -2.13 -3.16 0.41
CA PHE A 89 -1.32 -2.05 -0.15
C PHE A 89 -0.46 -2.53 -1.33
N ALA A 90 0.12 -3.72 -1.24
CA ALA A 90 0.83 -4.35 -2.36
C ALA A 90 -0.13 -4.64 -3.53
N ALA A 91 -1.32 -5.17 -3.24
CA ALA A 91 -2.38 -5.37 -4.23
C ALA A 91 -2.86 -4.05 -4.81
N HIS A 92 -2.98 -2.99 -3.99
CA HIS A 92 -3.39 -1.66 -4.45
C HIS A 92 -2.38 -1.05 -5.41
N ALA A 93 -1.09 -1.03 -5.06
CA ALA A 93 -0.01 -0.59 -5.95
C ALA A 93 0.01 -1.41 -7.25
N SER A 94 -0.10 -2.73 -7.15
CA SER A 94 -0.13 -3.63 -8.32
C SER A 94 -1.36 -3.39 -9.20
N SER A 95 -2.53 -3.13 -8.61
CA SER A 95 -3.76 -2.84 -9.35
C SER A 95 -3.68 -1.53 -10.10
N VAL A 96 -3.04 -0.50 -9.53
CA VAL A 96 -2.82 0.77 -10.21
C VAL A 96 -1.82 0.61 -11.34
N LEU A 97 -0.72 -0.12 -11.14
CA LEU A 97 0.24 -0.41 -12.20
C LEU A 97 -0.42 -1.16 -13.37
N ARG A 98 -1.28 -2.13 -13.07
CA ARG A 98 -2.07 -2.87 -14.06
C ARG A 98 -3.05 -1.97 -14.81
N CYS A 99 -3.72 -1.06 -14.12
CA CYS A 99 -4.72 -0.18 -14.73
C CYS A 99 -4.09 1.01 -15.48
N LEU A 100 -2.84 1.35 -15.20
CA LEU A 100 -2.12 2.48 -15.80
C LEU A 100 -2.17 2.54 -17.34
N PRO A 101 -1.89 1.47 -18.12
CA PRO A 101 -1.99 1.53 -19.59
C PRO A 101 -3.40 1.89 -20.09
N PHE A 102 -4.46 1.50 -19.38
CA PHE A 102 -5.83 1.86 -19.74
C PHE A 102 -6.14 3.32 -19.38
N MET A 103 -5.58 3.82 -18.27
CA MET A 103 -5.67 5.24 -17.92
C MET A 103 -4.98 6.11 -18.98
N GLU A 104 -3.81 5.69 -19.48
CA GLU A 104 -3.09 6.35 -20.58
C GLU A 104 -3.92 6.36 -21.87
N GLN A 105 -4.58 5.25 -22.18
CA GLN A 105 -5.47 5.16 -23.34
C GLN A 105 -6.69 6.09 -23.21
N CYS A 106 -7.31 6.16 -22.03
CA CYS A 106 -8.41 7.09 -21.76
C CYS A 106 -7.98 8.55 -21.89
N PHE A 107 -6.75 8.86 -21.47
CA PHE A 107 -6.18 10.19 -21.59
C PHE A 107 -5.87 10.55 -23.05
N THR A 108 -5.18 9.65 -23.77
CA THR A 108 -4.77 9.86 -25.17
C THR A 108 -5.96 9.95 -26.12
N SER A 109 -7.04 9.21 -25.84
CA SER A 109 -8.29 9.29 -26.60
C SER A 109 -9.12 10.56 -26.32
N GLY A 110 -8.65 11.45 -25.44
CA GLY A 110 -9.35 12.69 -25.07
C GLY A 110 -10.60 12.47 -24.21
N LYS A 111 -10.90 11.22 -23.81
CA LYS A 111 -12.06 10.89 -22.99
C LYS A 111 -11.92 11.37 -21.55
N ILE A 112 -10.69 11.57 -21.06
CA ILE A 112 -10.42 12.09 -19.72
C ILE A 112 -9.39 13.23 -19.84
N PRO A 113 -9.80 14.51 -19.82
CA PRO A 113 -8.88 15.60 -20.11
C PRO A 113 -8.00 16.05 -18.93
N PHE A 114 -8.37 15.74 -17.68
CA PHE A 114 -7.68 16.20 -16.45
C PHE A 114 -7.45 17.73 -16.36
N ASP A 115 -8.44 18.52 -16.80
CA ASP A 115 -8.32 19.98 -16.86
C ASP A 115 -8.69 20.72 -15.57
N THR A 116 -9.19 20.01 -14.56
CA THR A 116 -9.62 20.64 -13.30
C THR A 116 -8.45 20.87 -12.35
N LYS A 117 -8.55 21.89 -11.47
CA LYS A 117 -7.52 22.21 -10.44
C LYS A 117 -7.10 20.98 -9.63
N GLY A 118 -8.04 20.09 -9.31
CA GLY A 118 -7.79 18.88 -8.54
C GLY A 118 -7.15 17.73 -9.31
N THR A 119 -7.06 17.79 -10.64
CA THR A 119 -6.57 16.67 -11.46
C THR A 119 -5.44 17.01 -12.42
N LYS A 120 -5.21 18.31 -12.69
CA LYS A 120 -4.13 18.80 -13.56
C LYS A 120 -2.74 18.28 -13.17
N HIS A 121 -2.48 18.13 -11.87
CA HIS A 121 -1.20 17.63 -11.36
C HIS A 121 -0.98 16.14 -11.64
N LEU A 122 -2.03 15.37 -11.96
CA LEU A 122 -1.95 13.93 -12.25
C LEU A 122 -1.53 13.65 -13.70
N ARG A 123 -1.72 14.63 -14.61
CA ARG A 123 -1.44 14.50 -16.04
C ARG A 123 -0.03 14.00 -16.34
N LYS A 124 0.97 14.48 -15.60
CA LYS A 124 2.38 14.08 -15.77
C LYS A 124 2.64 12.59 -15.52
N TYR A 125 1.82 11.93 -14.69
CA TYR A 125 1.96 10.50 -14.36
C TYR A 125 1.23 9.57 -15.35
N ILE A 126 0.34 10.13 -16.19
CA ILE A 126 -0.49 9.38 -17.15
C ILE A 126 -0.10 9.71 -18.60
N THR A 127 0.70 10.74 -18.83
CA THR A 127 1.14 11.07 -20.19
C THR A 127 2.14 10.00 -20.63
N ALA A 128 1.78 9.20 -21.64
CA ALA A 128 2.64 8.15 -22.15
C ALA A 128 3.95 8.74 -22.71
N GLY A 129 5.09 8.16 -22.32
CA GLY A 129 6.41 8.60 -22.77
C GLY A 129 7.01 9.79 -22.03
N SER A 130 6.35 10.32 -20.97
CA SER A 130 7.01 11.29 -20.09
C SER A 130 8.01 10.59 -19.15
N ASP A 131 9.07 11.30 -18.77
CA ASP A 131 10.04 10.82 -17.78
C ASP A 131 9.37 10.58 -16.42
N GLU A 132 8.39 11.41 -16.05
CA GLU A 132 7.64 11.26 -14.80
C GLU A 132 6.77 10.01 -14.79
N ASN A 133 6.17 9.63 -15.92
CA ASN A 133 5.39 8.39 -16.04
C ASN A 133 6.30 7.17 -15.91
N SER A 134 7.44 7.18 -16.61
CA SER A 134 8.43 6.10 -16.55
C SER A 134 9.01 5.93 -15.15
N SER A 135 9.35 7.04 -14.49
CA SER A 135 9.81 7.06 -13.10
C SER A 135 8.72 6.57 -12.14
N PHE A 136 7.48 7.02 -12.32
CA PHE A 136 6.33 6.59 -11.53
C PHE A 136 6.08 5.08 -11.65
N ARG A 137 6.08 4.53 -12.87
CA ARG A 137 5.96 3.08 -13.14
C ARG A 137 7.07 2.29 -12.45
N THR A 138 8.30 2.79 -12.53
CA THR A 138 9.47 2.16 -11.92
C THR A 138 9.35 2.15 -10.40
N GLN A 139 9.03 3.29 -9.80
CA GLN A 139 8.83 3.42 -8.35
C GLN A 139 7.69 2.52 -7.87
N LEU A 140 6.57 2.48 -8.59
CA LEU A 140 5.42 1.64 -8.23
C LEU A 140 5.75 0.14 -8.33
N SER A 141 6.55 -0.25 -9.33
CA SER A 141 7.07 -1.62 -9.47
C SER A 141 8.04 -1.96 -8.34
N GLN A 142 8.97 -1.06 -8.00
CA GLN A 142 9.93 -1.25 -6.92
C GLN A 142 9.23 -1.39 -5.57
N ILE A 143 8.22 -0.56 -5.31
CA ILE A 143 7.37 -0.66 -4.12
C ILE A 143 6.63 -2.01 -4.11
N GLY A 144 6.07 -2.46 -5.23
CA GLY A 144 5.48 -3.80 -5.33
C GLY A 144 6.48 -4.91 -4.99
N CYS A 145 7.71 -4.81 -5.50
CA CYS A 145 8.80 -5.74 -5.21
C CYS A 145 9.23 -5.72 -3.74
N LEU A 146 9.22 -4.56 -3.08
CA LEU A 146 9.54 -4.42 -1.66
C LEU A 146 8.42 -4.92 -0.75
N LEU A 147 7.16 -4.62 -1.11
CA LEU A 147 6.00 -4.95 -0.28
C LEU A 147 5.61 -6.43 -0.37
N ASN A 148 5.88 -7.10 -1.49
CA ASN A 148 5.59 -8.53 -1.65
C ASN A 148 6.29 -9.44 -0.62
N PRO A 149 7.62 -9.35 -0.38
CA PRO A 149 8.29 -10.13 0.65
C PRO A 149 7.83 -9.74 2.05
N ILE A 150 7.55 -8.45 2.31
CA ILE A 150 6.98 -7.99 3.59
C ILE A 150 5.60 -8.62 3.82
N ALA A 151 4.71 -8.60 2.83
CA ALA A 151 3.38 -9.20 2.93
C ALA A 151 3.45 -10.73 3.14
N ARG A 152 4.43 -11.41 2.54
CA ARG A 152 4.69 -12.84 2.77
C ARG A 152 5.21 -13.10 4.17
N ALA A 153 6.19 -12.32 4.63
CA ALA A 153 6.75 -12.43 5.98
C ALA A 153 5.66 -12.28 7.04
N LEU A 154 4.77 -11.31 6.87
CA LEU A 154 3.65 -11.07 7.79
C LEU A 154 2.64 -12.21 7.79
N LYS A 155 2.29 -12.74 6.61
CA LYS A 155 1.44 -13.93 6.52
C LYS A 155 2.07 -15.12 7.24
N THR A 156 3.39 -15.25 7.20
CA THR A 156 4.12 -16.26 7.98
C THR A 156 4.04 -15.98 9.48
N LEU A 157 4.20 -14.71 9.90
CA LEU A 157 4.15 -14.27 11.31
C LEU A 157 2.74 -14.35 11.93
N GLU A 158 1.68 -14.36 11.13
CA GLU A 158 0.31 -14.65 11.56
C GLU A 158 0.03 -16.16 11.72
N GLY A 159 1.00 -17.02 11.40
CA GLY A 159 0.90 -18.47 11.54
C GLY A 159 0.86 -18.95 12.99
N GLN A 160 0.19 -20.06 13.25
CA GLN A 160 0.06 -20.62 14.60
C GLN A 160 1.38 -21.20 15.17
N GLN A 161 2.39 -21.45 14.34
CA GLN A 161 3.68 -22.05 14.74
C GLN A 161 4.83 -21.04 14.84
N VAL A 162 4.51 -19.75 14.94
CA VAL A 162 5.51 -18.68 14.96
C VAL A 162 6.13 -18.55 16.35
N THR A 163 7.46 -18.47 16.41
CA THR A 163 8.21 -18.25 17.65
C THR A 163 8.64 -16.79 17.76
N CYS A 164 8.96 -16.35 18.98
CA CYS A 164 9.57 -15.02 19.19
C CYS A 164 10.90 -14.84 18.42
N SER A 165 11.59 -15.94 18.09
CA SER A 165 12.81 -15.88 17.28
C SER A 165 12.53 -15.46 15.84
N ASP A 166 11.42 -15.93 15.26
CA ASP A 166 11.01 -15.55 13.89
C ASP A 166 10.70 -14.06 13.82
N VAL A 167 10.03 -13.53 14.84
CA VAL A 167 9.69 -12.11 14.97
C VAL A 167 10.96 -11.25 15.05
N LEU A 168 11.94 -11.66 15.86
CA LEU A 168 13.23 -10.97 15.99
C LEU A 168 14.07 -11.03 14.71
N PHE A 169 14.06 -12.18 14.02
CA PHE A 169 14.75 -12.35 12.74
C PHE A 169 14.23 -11.36 11.69
N PHE A 170 12.90 -11.23 11.55
CA PHE A 170 12.32 -10.25 10.61
C PHE A 170 12.54 -8.81 11.02
N HIS A 171 12.58 -8.50 12.33
CA HIS A 171 12.89 -7.16 12.79
C HIS A 171 14.31 -6.74 12.38
N ILE A 172 15.31 -7.58 12.66
CA ILE A 172 16.72 -7.28 12.36
C ILE A 172 17.01 -7.26 10.85
N PHE A 173 16.35 -8.11 10.05
CA PHE A 173 16.60 -8.16 8.60
C PHE A 173 15.90 -7.06 7.80
N LEU A 174 14.88 -6.39 8.35
CA LEU A 174 14.07 -5.39 7.66
C LEU A 174 14.30 -3.95 8.14
N THR A 175 14.97 -3.74 9.28
CA THR A 175 15.41 -2.42 9.78
C THR A 175 16.91 -2.25 9.64
#